data_AF-A0A8C6NCS2-F1
#
_entry.id   AF-A0A8C6NCS2-F1
#
_cell.length_a   1.000
_cell.length_b   1.000
_cell.length_c   1.000
_cell.angle_alpha   90.00
_cell.angle_beta   90.00
_cell.angle_gamma   90.00
#
_symmetry.space_group_name_H-M   'P 1'
#
loop_
_entity.id
_entity.type
_entity.pdbx_description
1 polymer ?
#
loop_
_entity_poly.entity_id
_entity_poly.type
_entity_poly.pdbx_seq_one_letter_code
_entity_poly.pdbx_strand_id
1 'polypeptide(L)'
;MDMKASWTTRDVALSVHRSFRVIGLFTHGFLAGYAVWNIIVIYILAGNQLSTVSNLLEQYKALAYPAQSLFYLLLGMLFHFRGLYLILLIPFLPVYFAALILSLSQQMTCDRINLYTPPSENGSIWTAGTEQEIVQPWVVVNLVVSILVGTSWIFLSYRPELDHSEEILLGHIPDRERKLQISVC
;
A
#
# COMPACT_ATOMS: atom_id res chain seq x y z
N MET A 1 7.59 32.86 35.68
CA MET A 1 8.08 31.46 35.65
C MET A 1 7.12 30.70 34.77
N ASP A 2 7.54 30.35 33.55
CA ASP A 2 6.71 29.61 32.61
C ASP A 2 6.49 28.20 33.14
N MET A 3 5.28 27.96 33.64
CA MET A 3 4.82 26.65 34.07
C MET A 3 4.77 25.76 32.83
N LYS A 4 5.84 24.99 32.62
CA LYS A 4 5.98 23.99 31.56
C LYS A 4 4.76 23.06 31.66
N ALA A 5 3.77 23.28 30.81
CA ALA A 5 2.52 22.52 30.81
C ALA A 5 2.88 21.04 30.79
N SER A 6 2.61 20.35 31.91
CA SER A 6 2.91 18.94 32.06
C SER A 6 2.01 18.18 31.09
N TRP A 7 2.61 17.60 30.06
CA TRP A 7 1.89 16.81 29.07
C TRP A 7 1.05 15.75 29.78
N THR A 8 -0.26 15.78 29.57
CA THR A 8 -1.13 14.76 30.14
C THR A 8 -1.01 13.49 29.30
N THR A 9 -1.28 12.32 29.88
CA THR A 9 -1.30 11.04 29.14
C THR A 9 -2.23 11.08 27.93
N ARG A 10 -3.26 11.94 27.97
CA ARG A 10 -4.18 12.24 26.86
C ARG A 10 -3.48 12.96 25.71
N ASP A 11 -2.67 13.98 25.99
CA ASP A 11 -1.94 14.73 24.96
C ASP A 11 -0.89 13.84 24.27
N VAL A 12 -0.26 12.94 25.04
CA VAL A 12 0.65 11.92 24.50
C VAL A 12 -0.12 10.96 23.59
N ALA A 13 -1.28 10.44 24.02
CA ALA A 13 -2.08 9.51 23.23
C ALA A 13 -2.60 10.15 21.92
N LEU A 14 -3.06 11.39 21.96
CA LEU A 14 -3.51 12.14 20.77
C LEU A 14 -2.35 12.43 19.82
N SER A 15 -1.18 12.83 20.35
CA SER A 15 0.03 13.06 19.55
C SER A 15 0.53 11.78 18.86
N VAL A 16 0.52 10.64 19.58
CA VAL A 16 0.89 9.34 19.04
C VAL A 16 -0.10 8.89 17.97
N HIS A 17 -1.41 9.03 18.21
CA HIS A 17 -2.46 8.75 17.23
C HIS A 17 -2.26 9.59 15.95
N ARG A 18 -2.02 10.90 16.08
CA ARG A 18 -1.73 11.79 14.95
C ARG A 18 -0.45 11.40 14.21
N SER A 19 0.60 11.01 14.93
CA SER A 19 1.86 10.57 14.33
C SER A 19 1.68 9.29 13.53
N PHE A 20 0.91 8.32 14.05
CA PHE A 20 0.54 7.13 13.30
C PHE A 20 -0.24 7.47 12.02
N ARG A 21 -1.14 8.47 12.06
CA ARG A 21 -1.88 8.99 10.88
C ARG A 21 -0.97 9.47 9.78
N VAL A 22 0.05 10.26 10.12
CA VAL A 22 1.03 10.76 9.16
C VAL A 22 1.84 9.61 8.56
N ILE A 23 2.29 8.66 9.39
CA ILE A 23 3.07 7.50 8.94
C ILE A 23 2.24 6.59 8.02
N GLY A 24 0.96 6.37 8.32
CA GLY A 24 0.05 5.57 7.49
C GLY A 24 -0.17 6.19 6.10
N LEU A 25 -0.42 7.50 6.04
CA LEU A 25 -0.58 8.24 4.78
C LEU A 25 0.72 8.25 3.97
N PHE A 26 1.87 8.44 4.64
CA PHE A 26 3.18 8.35 4.01
C PHE A 26 3.43 6.97 3.42
N THR A 27 3.11 5.91 4.15
CA THR A 27 3.26 4.51 3.67
C THR A 27 2.36 4.23 2.47
N HIS A 28 1.13 4.77 2.44
CA HIS A 28 0.25 4.70 1.27
C HIS A 28 0.83 5.42 0.05
N GLY A 29 1.34 6.65 0.24
CA GLY A 29 1.95 7.42 -0.84
C GLY A 29 3.21 6.74 -1.38
N PHE A 30 4.03 6.19 -0.48
CA PHE A 30 5.21 5.42 -0.86
C PHE A 30 4.83 4.14 -1.63
N LEU A 31 3.78 3.43 -1.22
CA LEU A 31 3.24 2.27 -1.95
C LEU A 31 2.76 2.64 -3.35
N ALA A 32 2.02 3.75 -3.48
CA ALA A 32 1.54 4.24 -4.77
C ALA A 32 2.70 4.62 -5.70
N GLY A 33 3.69 5.38 -5.19
CA GLY A 33 4.88 5.75 -5.94
C GLY A 33 5.69 4.53 -6.38
N TYR A 34 5.85 3.55 -5.48
CA TYR A 34 6.52 2.30 -5.77
C TYR A 34 5.78 1.46 -6.84
N ALA A 35 4.46 1.36 -6.75
CA ALA A 35 3.64 0.64 -7.74
C ALA A 35 3.73 1.26 -9.14
N VAL A 36 3.78 2.59 -9.23
CA VAL A 36 3.97 3.32 -10.49
C VAL A 36 5.38 3.11 -11.03
N TRP A 37 6.40 3.27 -10.18
CA TRP A 37 7.79 3.03 -10.56
C TRP A 37 8.02 1.61 -11.08
N ASN A 38 7.45 0.60 -10.41
CA ASN A 38 7.58 -0.80 -10.80
C ASN A 38 7.02 -1.04 -12.21
N ILE A 39 5.84 -0.48 -12.52
CA ILE A 39 5.26 -0.54 -13.87
C ILE A 39 6.10 0.16 -14.92
N ILE A 40 6.69 1.31 -14.59
CA ILE A 40 7.57 2.05 -15.51
C ILE A 40 8.80 1.21 -15.86
N VAL A 41 9.45 0.59 -14.86
CA VAL A 41 10.62 -0.29 -15.08
C VAL A 41 10.23 -1.46 -15.98
N ILE A 42 9.12 -2.15 -15.68
CA ILE A 42 8.61 -3.25 -16.49
C ILE A 42 8.37 -2.80 -17.94
N TYR A 43 7.76 -1.63 -18.16
CA TYR A 43 7.45 -1.15 -19.50
C TYR A 43 8.70 -0.76 -20.30
N ILE A 44 9.68 -0.11 -19.65
CA ILE A 44 10.97 0.25 -20.27
C ILE A 44 11.73 -1.01 -20.68
N LEU A 45 11.78 -2.03 -19.81
CA LEU A 45 12.46 -3.29 -20.09
C LEU A 45 11.73 -4.14 -21.14
N ALA A 46 10.40 -4.07 -21.20
CA ALA A 46 9.59 -4.83 -22.16
C ALA A 46 9.78 -4.37 -23.61
N GLY A 47 10.19 -3.11 -23.80
CA GLY A 47 10.35 -2.48 -25.10
C GLY A 47 9.02 -2.29 -25.85
N ASN A 48 9.12 -1.87 -27.11
CA ASN A 48 7.95 -1.55 -27.92
C ASN A 48 7.12 -2.83 -28.18
N GLN A 49 5.85 -2.85 -27.79
CA GLN A 49 4.92 -4.00 -27.91
C GLN A 49 5.41 -5.32 -27.30
N LEU A 50 6.17 -5.31 -26.19
CA LEU A 50 6.75 -6.53 -25.60
C LEU A 50 7.69 -7.26 -26.59
N SER A 51 8.33 -6.56 -27.53
CA SER A 51 9.27 -7.19 -28.47
C SER A 51 10.56 -7.69 -27.81
N THR A 52 10.85 -7.25 -26.58
CA THR A 52 12.10 -7.55 -25.84
C THR A 52 11.83 -8.30 -24.53
N VAL A 53 10.85 -9.23 -24.53
CA VAL A 53 10.46 -10.02 -23.34
C VAL A 53 11.65 -10.76 -22.70
N SER A 54 12.54 -11.34 -23.50
CA SER A 54 13.73 -12.04 -23.00
C SER A 54 14.67 -11.10 -22.22
N ASN A 55 14.89 -9.88 -22.74
CA ASN A 55 15.69 -8.85 -22.07
C ASN A 55 15.04 -8.38 -20.76
N LEU A 56 13.70 -8.27 -20.75
CA LEU A 56 12.94 -8.00 -19.53
C LEU A 56 13.17 -9.10 -18.50
N LEU A 57 13.02 -10.38 -18.88
CA LEU A 57 13.10 -11.48 -17.92
C LEU A 57 14.51 -11.64 -17.36
N GLU A 58 15.54 -11.51 -18.19
CA GLU A 58 16.93 -11.60 -17.72
C GLU A 58 17.30 -10.48 -16.74
N GLN A 59 16.88 -9.24 -17.01
CA GLN A 59 17.22 -8.10 -16.16
C GLN A 59 16.31 -8.01 -14.92
N TYR A 60 15.02 -8.32 -15.08
CA TYR A 60 14.02 -8.17 -14.03
C TYR A 60 13.99 -9.35 -13.06
N LYS A 61 14.53 -10.54 -13.39
CA LYS A 61 14.49 -11.71 -12.48
C LYS A 61 15.07 -11.42 -11.10
N ALA A 62 16.19 -10.71 -11.03
CA ALA A 62 16.85 -10.37 -9.77
C ALA A 62 16.06 -9.33 -8.95
N LEU A 63 15.23 -8.54 -9.63
CA LEU A 63 14.41 -7.49 -9.02
C LEU A 63 13.00 -7.99 -8.66
N ALA A 64 12.51 -9.06 -9.29
CA ALA A 64 11.16 -9.58 -9.09
C ALA A 64 10.87 -9.95 -7.63
N TYR A 65 11.81 -10.64 -6.96
CA TYR A 65 11.66 -11.09 -5.58
C TYR A 65 11.72 -9.94 -4.54
N PRO A 66 12.73 -9.05 -4.56
CA PRO A 66 12.72 -7.89 -3.66
C PRO A 66 11.54 -6.97 -3.95
N ALA A 67 11.10 -6.87 -5.21
CA ALA A 67 9.97 -6.06 -5.57
C ALA A 67 8.64 -6.58 -4.96
N GLN A 68 8.44 -7.89 -5.00
CA GLN A 68 7.26 -8.54 -4.44
C GLN A 68 7.29 -8.54 -2.90
N SER A 69 8.46 -8.75 -2.30
CA SER A 69 8.65 -8.65 -0.84
C SER A 69 8.33 -7.25 -0.33
N LEU A 70 8.81 -6.20 -1.02
CA LEU A 70 8.53 -4.82 -0.65
C LEU A 70 7.02 -4.54 -0.74
N PHE A 71 6.36 -4.95 -1.82
CA PHE A 71 4.92 -4.76 -1.98
C PHE A 71 4.12 -5.39 -0.83
N TYR A 72 4.46 -6.62 -0.43
CA TYR A 72 3.83 -7.30 0.70
C TYR A 72 4.15 -6.65 2.05
N LEU A 73 5.39 -6.19 2.27
CA LEU A 73 5.77 -5.48 3.49
C LEU A 73 4.97 -4.21 3.66
N LEU A 74 4.83 -3.42 2.59
CA LEU A 74 4.05 -2.19 2.62
C LEU A 74 2.58 -2.50 2.89
N LEU A 75 1.98 -3.46 2.17
CA LEU A 75 0.60 -3.89 2.42
C LEU A 75 0.37 -4.41 3.85
N GLY A 76 1.33 -5.17 4.38
CA GLY A 76 1.29 -5.68 5.76
C GLY A 76 1.31 -4.56 6.79
N MET A 77 2.15 -3.54 6.58
CA MET A 77 2.16 -2.33 7.41
C MET A 77 0.79 -1.64 7.34
N LEU A 78 0.19 -1.49 6.16
CA LEU A 78 -1.15 -0.89 6.02
C LEU A 78 -2.25 -1.69 6.75
N PHE A 79 -2.17 -3.02 6.71
CA PHE A 79 -3.09 -3.90 7.44
C PHE A 79 -2.89 -3.81 8.96
N HIS A 80 -1.65 -3.70 9.44
CA HIS A 80 -1.36 -3.54 10.86
C HIS A 80 -1.86 -2.19 11.38
N PHE A 81 -1.58 -1.12 10.62
CA PHE A 81 -2.08 0.21 10.95
C PHE A 81 -3.60 0.32 10.83
N ARG A 82 -4.28 -0.58 10.11
CA ARG A 82 -5.75 -0.65 9.94
C ARG A 82 -6.53 -0.66 11.25
N GLY A 83 -5.96 -1.16 12.35
CA GLY A 83 -6.57 -1.14 13.68
C GLY A 83 -6.90 0.25 14.22
N LEU A 84 -6.32 1.32 13.64
CA LEU A 84 -6.51 2.71 14.07
C LEU A 84 -7.43 3.54 13.15
N TYR A 85 -7.83 3.02 11.98
CA TYR A 85 -8.53 3.79 10.91
C TYR A 85 -9.85 3.16 10.48
N LEU A 86 -10.54 2.51 11.42
CA LEU A 86 -11.74 1.73 11.12
C LEU A 86 -12.85 2.54 10.43
N ILE A 87 -12.83 3.88 10.46
CA ILE A 87 -13.86 4.76 9.88
C ILE A 87 -13.43 5.37 8.53
N LEU A 88 -12.14 5.68 8.33
CA LEU A 88 -11.65 6.37 7.11
C LEU A 88 -11.35 5.41 5.94
N LEU A 89 -11.00 4.15 6.26
CA LEU A 89 -10.53 3.16 5.28
C LEU A 89 -11.61 2.18 4.81
N ILE A 90 -12.83 2.20 5.38
CA ILE A 90 -13.95 1.30 4.99
C ILE A 90 -14.21 1.28 3.48
N PRO A 91 -14.32 2.42 2.77
CA PRO A 91 -14.66 2.38 1.34
C PRO A 91 -13.50 1.89 0.45
N PHE A 92 -12.26 1.96 0.93
CA PHE A 92 -11.06 1.56 0.17
C PHE A 92 -10.54 0.16 0.56
N LEU A 93 -11.03 -0.42 1.65
CA LEU A 93 -10.76 -1.78 2.08
C LEU A 93 -10.92 -2.84 0.97
N PRO A 94 -12.00 -2.84 0.15
CA PRO A 94 -12.12 -3.80 -0.95
C PRO A 94 -11.05 -3.60 -2.02
N VAL A 95 -10.52 -2.39 -2.19
CA VAL A 95 -9.46 -2.10 -3.19
C VAL A 95 -8.12 -2.69 -2.73
N TYR A 96 -7.76 -2.54 -1.46
CA TYR A 96 -6.56 -3.18 -0.91
C TYR A 96 -6.68 -4.70 -0.88
N PHE A 97 -7.88 -5.20 -0.59
CA PHE A 97 -8.15 -6.63 -0.62
C PHE A 97 -8.06 -7.20 -2.05
N ALA A 98 -8.60 -6.49 -3.05
CA ALA A 98 -8.48 -6.86 -4.46
C ALA A 98 -7.02 -6.81 -4.93
N ALA A 99 -6.25 -5.77 -4.54
CA ALA A 99 -4.83 -5.67 -4.85
C ALA A 99 -4.04 -6.85 -4.23
N LEU A 100 -4.33 -7.22 -2.98
CA LEU A 100 -3.74 -8.40 -2.34
C LEU A 100 -4.06 -9.70 -3.08
N ILE A 101 -5.32 -9.93 -3.44
CA ILE A 101 -5.74 -11.13 -4.16
C ILE A 101 -5.05 -11.19 -5.53
N LEU A 102 -5.00 -10.07 -6.25
CA LEU A 102 -4.33 -10.00 -7.55
C LEU A 102 -2.82 -10.25 -7.41
N SER A 103 -2.16 -9.67 -6.41
CA SER A 103 -0.74 -9.93 -6.15
C SER A 103 -0.46 -11.38 -5.74
N LEU A 104 -1.33 -11.99 -4.92
CA LEU A 104 -1.24 -13.41 -4.56
C LEU A 104 -1.45 -14.34 -5.76
N SER A 105 -2.40 -13.99 -6.64
CA SER A 105 -2.65 -14.75 -7.88
C SER A 105 -1.45 -14.77 -8.82
N GLN A 106 -0.59 -13.75 -8.76
CA GLN A 106 0.60 -13.64 -9.59
C GLN A 106 1.82 -14.33 -9.00
N GLN A 107 1.74 -14.89 -7.79
CA GLN A 107 2.91 -15.41 -7.08
C GLN A 107 3.57 -16.59 -7.79
N MET A 108 2.77 -17.48 -8.40
CA MET A 108 3.29 -18.53 -9.26
C MET A 108 4.02 -17.95 -10.49
N THR A 109 3.49 -16.89 -11.08
CA THR A 109 4.10 -16.27 -12.27
C THR A 109 5.40 -15.54 -11.92
N CYS A 110 5.44 -14.83 -10.79
CA CYS A 110 6.66 -14.19 -10.29
C CYS A 110 7.75 -15.20 -9.94
N ASP A 111 7.38 -16.33 -9.31
CA ASP A 111 8.32 -17.41 -9.01
C ASP A 111 8.92 -18.01 -10.29
N ARG A 112 8.08 -18.25 -11.30
CA ARG A 112 8.54 -18.69 -12.63
C ARG A 112 9.49 -17.67 -13.29
N ILE A 113 9.22 -16.36 -13.17
CA ILE A 113 10.06 -15.29 -13.72
C ILE A 113 11.41 -15.20 -12.98
N ASN A 114 11.41 -15.41 -11.65
CA ASN A 114 12.65 -15.43 -10.87
C ASN A 114 13.56 -16.60 -11.28
N LEU A 115 12.95 -17.77 -11.55
CA LEU A 115 13.61 -18.97 -12.07
C LEU A 115 13.79 -18.93 -13.60
N TYR A 116 13.78 -17.75 -14.22
CA TYR A 116 13.99 -17.65 -15.65
C TYR A 116 15.38 -18.15 -16.06
N THR A 117 15.35 -19.17 -16.91
CA THR A 117 16.50 -19.74 -17.59
C THR A 117 16.19 -19.72 -19.09
N PRO A 118 17.08 -19.21 -19.94
CA PRO A 118 16.81 -19.07 -21.36
C PRO A 118 16.43 -20.43 -21.97
N PRO A 119 15.49 -20.48 -22.94
CA PRO A 119 15.01 -21.73 -23.55
C PRO A 119 16.09 -22.57 -24.25
N SER A 120 17.27 -21.98 -24.50
CA SER A 120 18.43 -22.65 -25.08
C SER A 120 19.17 -23.56 -24.10
N GLU A 121 18.92 -23.42 -22.80
CA GLU A 121 19.57 -24.19 -21.75
C GLU A 121 18.77 -25.47 -21.41
N ASN A 122 19.49 -26.58 -21.25
CA ASN A 122 18.89 -27.89 -21.06
C ASN A 122 18.22 -27.96 -19.67
N GLY A 123 16.89 -28.08 -19.64
CA GLY A 123 16.09 -28.04 -18.39
C GLY A 123 15.31 -26.74 -18.16
N SER A 124 15.22 -25.86 -19.16
CA SER A 124 14.36 -24.66 -19.07
C SER A 124 12.88 -25.03 -18.90
N ILE A 125 12.25 -24.44 -17.89
CA ILE A 125 10.78 -24.46 -17.69
C ILE A 125 10.03 -23.53 -18.66
N TRP A 126 10.77 -22.80 -19.49
CA TRP A 126 10.25 -21.85 -20.46
C TRP A 126 10.36 -22.43 -21.87
N THR A 127 9.21 -22.64 -22.51
CA THR A 127 9.15 -23.03 -23.92
C THR A 127 9.25 -21.78 -24.80
N ALA A 128 10.12 -21.84 -25.82
CA ALA A 128 10.29 -20.75 -26.78
C ALA A 128 8.93 -20.32 -27.37
N GLY A 129 8.61 -19.02 -27.26
CA GLY A 129 7.33 -18.45 -27.71
C GLY A 129 6.24 -18.33 -26.64
N THR A 130 6.34 -19.01 -25.50
CA THR A 130 5.35 -18.89 -24.40
C THR A 130 5.65 -17.74 -23.43
N GLU A 131 6.84 -17.15 -23.51
CA GLU A 131 7.29 -16.06 -22.65
C GLU A 131 6.33 -14.86 -22.72
N GLN A 132 5.94 -14.47 -23.93
CA GLN A 132 5.08 -13.30 -24.14
C GLN A 132 3.64 -13.55 -23.66
N GLU A 133 3.12 -14.77 -23.84
CA GLU A 133 1.78 -15.17 -23.41
C GLU A 133 1.65 -15.19 -21.87
N ILE A 134 2.72 -15.53 -21.15
CA ILE A 134 2.75 -15.54 -19.68
C ILE A 134 2.99 -14.13 -19.13
N VAL A 135 3.88 -13.36 -19.76
CA VAL A 135 4.30 -12.04 -19.26
C VAL A 135 3.25 -10.97 -19.53
N GLN A 136 2.55 -11.00 -20.66
CA GLN A 136 1.52 -10.02 -20.99
C GLN A 136 0.42 -9.90 -19.91
N PRO A 137 -0.27 -10.98 -19.48
CA PRO A 137 -1.29 -10.89 -18.44
C PRO A 137 -0.70 -10.46 -17.09
N TRP A 138 0.55 -10.84 -16.80
CA TRP A 138 1.24 -10.41 -15.59
C TRP A 138 1.50 -8.89 -15.57
N VAL A 139 1.91 -8.29 -16.69
CA VAL A 139 2.07 -6.83 -16.82
C VAL A 139 0.73 -6.12 -16.66
N VAL A 140 -0.33 -6.64 -17.30
CA VAL A 140 -1.69 -6.05 -17.22
C VAL A 140 -2.20 -6.04 -15.78
N VAL A 141 -2.03 -7.13 -15.03
CA VAL A 141 -2.48 -7.18 -13.64
C VAL A 141 -1.66 -6.22 -12.75
N ASN A 142 -0.34 -6.10 -12.94
CA ASN A 142 0.46 -5.10 -12.23
C ASN A 142 0.00 -3.66 -12.56
N LEU A 143 -0.43 -3.41 -13.81
CA LEU A 143 -0.94 -2.11 -14.24
C LEU A 143 -2.26 -1.78 -13.53
N VAL A 144 -3.19 -2.74 -13.50
CA VAL A 144 -4.45 -2.61 -12.77
C VAL A 144 -4.20 -2.34 -11.29
N VAL A 145 -3.28 -3.08 -10.66
CA VAL A 145 -2.89 -2.86 -9.26
C VAL A 145 -2.33 -1.46 -9.05
N SER A 146 -1.44 -0.99 -9.94
CA SER A 146 -0.86 0.35 -9.89
C SER A 146 -1.93 1.45 -9.98
N ILE A 147 -2.92 1.29 -10.87
CA ILE A 147 -4.05 2.23 -10.99
C ILE A 147 -4.92 2.19 -9.73
N LEU A 148 -5.25 1.02 -9.21
CA LEU A 148 -6.08 0.86 -8.00
C LEU A 148 -5.42 1.49 -6.78
N VAL A 149 -4.13 1.25 -6.57
CA VAL A 149 -3.36 1.82 -5.45
C VAL A 149 -3.18 3.33 -5.63
N GLY A 150 -2.84 3.77 -6.85
CA GLY A 150 -2.65 5.19 -7.16
C GLY A 150 -3.94 6.00 -7.00
N THR A 151 -5.07 5.50 -7.53
CA THR A 151 -6.37 6.15 -7.36
C THR A 151 -6.77 6.17 -5.88
N SER A 152 -6.58 5.07 -5.14
CA SER A 152 -6.87 5.03 -3.69
C SER A 152 -6.06 6.07 -2.91
N TRP A 153 -4.78 6.25 -3.24
CA TRP A 153 -3.93 7.27 -2.61
C TRP A 153 -4.40 8.71 -2.93
N ILE A 154 -4.79 8.97 -4.17
CA ILE A 154 -5.33 10.27 -4.58
C ILE A 154 -6.62 10.58 -3.81
N PHE A 155 -7.56 9.62 -3.74
CA PHE A 155 -8.80 9.80 -2.98
C PHE A 155 -8.56 10.02 -1.48
N LEU A 156 -7.60 9.30 -0.90
CA LEU A 156 -7.21 9.48 0.50
C LEU A 156 -6.59 10.87 0.73
N SER A 157 -5.79 11.37 -0.23
CA SER A 157 -5.16 12.69 -0.17
C SER A 157 -6.15 13.85 -0.29
N TYR A 158 -7.29 13.65 -0.96
CA TYR A 158 -8.38 14.63 -1.06
C TYR A 158 -9.34 14.64 0.14
N ARG A 159 -9.25 13.66 1.05
CA ARG A 159 -10.04 13.60 2.29
C ARG A 159 -9.18 13.82 3.55
N PRO A 160 -8.36 14.89 3.65
CA PRO A 160 -7.68 15.19 4.90
C PRO A 160 -8.67 15.66 6.00
N GLU A 161 -9.90 16.01 5.62
CA GLU A 161 -10.89 16.75 6.42
C GLU A 161 -11.93 15.91 7.18
N LEU A 162 -11.91 14.57 7.11
CA LEU A 162 -12.82 13.74 7.91
C LEU A 162 -12.33 13.54 9.35
N ASP A 163 -11.84 14.62 9.96
CA ASP A 163 -11.39 14.68 11.36
C ASP A 163 -12.54 15.02 12.33
N HIS A 164 -13.78 14.66 12.01
CA HIS A 164 -14.87 14.72 13.00
C HIS A 164 -14.72 13.65 14.11
N SER A 165 -13.71 12.77 14.06
CA SER A 165 -13.39 11.91 15.20
C SER A 165 -12.89 12.69 16.42
N GLU A 166 -12.16 13.81 16.22
CA GLU A 166 -11.80 14.67 17.35
C GLU A 166 -13.04 15.35 17.94
N GLU A 167 -13.96 15.85 17.11
CA GLU A 167 -15.24 16.42 17.53
C GLU A 167 -16.20 15.41 18.18
N ILE A 168 -16.24 14.16 17.70
CA ILE A 168 -17.09 13.11 18.28
C ILE A 168 -16.47 12.59 19.59
N LEU A 169 -15.14 12.48 19.72
CA LEU A 169 -14.48 12.10 20.98
C LEU A 169 -14.52 13.24 22.01
N LEU A 170 -14.46 14.50 21.57
CA LEU A 170 -14.63 15.69 22.41
C LEU A 170 -16.11 15.95 22.75
N GLY A 171 -17.03 15.60 21.84
CA GLY A 171 -18.48 15.74 22.03
C GLY A 171 -19.10 14.59 22.85
N HIS A 172 -18.49 13.40 22.86
CA HIS A 172 -18.92 12.25 23.67
C HIS A 172 -18.42 12.29 25.13
N ILE A 173 -17.79 13.40 25.57
CA ILE A 173 -17.75 13.73 26.99
C ILE A 173 -18.83 14.79 27.27
N PRO A 174 -20.12 14.40 27.38
CA PRO A 174 -21.12 15.31 27.89
C PRO A 174 -20.86 15.47 29.39
N ASP A 175 -20.59 16.71 29.79
CA ASP A 175 -21.17 17.34 30.99
C ASP A 175 -20.96 16.68 32.37
N ARG A 176 -20.10 15.66 32.52
CA ARG A 176 -19.88 15.05 33.85
C ARG A 176 -19.12 15.96 34.81
N GLU A 177 -18.26 16.83 34.29
CA GLU A 177 -17.53 17.85 35.07
C GLU A 177 -18.39 19.10 35.32
N ARG A 178 -19.31 19.46 34.40
CA ARG A 178 -20.14 20.68 34.55
C ARG A 178 -21.28 20.50 35.56
N LYS A 179 -21.80 19.29 35.74
CA LYS A 179 -22.85 19.01 36.75
C LYS A 179 -22.32 18.95 38.19
N LEU A 180 -21.03 18.67 38.41
CA LEU A 180 -20.44 18.67 39.75
C LEU A 180 -20.14 20.09 40.25
N GLN A 181 -19.90 21.06 39.36
CA GLN A 181 -19.73 22.47 39.73
C GLN A 181 -21.05 23.19 40.03
N ILE A 182 -22.17 22.79 39.41
CA ILE A 182 -23.48 23.44 39.63
C ILE A 182 -24.23 22.86 40.84
N SER A 183 -23.85 21.66 41.33
CA SER A 183 -24.44 21.07 42.54
C SER A 183 -23.75 21.49 43.86
N VAL A 184 -22.70 22.32 43.80
CA VAL A 184 -21.92 22.78 44.98
C VAL A 184 -22.05 24.30 45.18
N CYS A 185 -22.97 24.94 44.46
CA CYS A 185 -23.35 26.35 44.69
C CYS A 185 -24.86 26.41 44.99
#